data_AF-A0A838Q909-F1
#
_entry.id   AF-A0A838Q909-F1
#
_cell.length_a   1.000
_cell.length_b   1.000
_cell.length_c   1.000
_cell.angle_alpha   90.00
_cell.angle_beta   90.00
_cell.angle_gamma   90.00
#
_symmetry.space_group_name_H-M   'P 1'
#
loop_
_entity.id
_entity.type
_entity.pdbx_description
1 polymer ?
#
loop_
_entity_poly.entity_id
_entity_poly.type
_entity_poly.pdbx_seq_one_letter_code
_entity_poly.pdbx_strand_id
1 'polypeptide(L)' 'MICAGCAQQVSKILSAVPGVESAEVDVNTGRARVVLKRHMPVSLTQLSAALDESKHFQISDVSVNTEGDKF' A
#
# COMPACT_ATOMS: atom_id res chain seq x y z
N MET A 1 13.60 0.74 9.84
CA MET A 1 13.81 2.13 9.41
C MET A 1 13.56 2.21 7.91
N ILE A 2 12.58 3.00 7.49
CA ILE A 2 12.20 3.14 6.08
C ILE A 2 13.01 4.30 5.51
N CYS A 3 13.96 4.00 4.63
CA CYS A 3 14.65 5.03 3.86
C CYS A 3 13.65 5.75 2.93
N ALA A 4 13.84 7.04 2.68
CA ALA A 4 13.02 7.82 1.75
C ALA A 4 12.91 7.16 0.37
N GLY A 5 13.98 6.51 -0.11
CA GLY A 5 13.97 5.73 -1.35
C GLY A 5 13.10 4.48 -1.27
N CYS A 6 13.05 3.79 -0.12
CA CYS A 6 12.20 2.62 0.06
C CYS A 6 10.71 2.98 0.02
N ALA A 7 10.31 4.12 0.59
CA ALA A 7 8.91 4.55 0.56
C ALA A 7 8.40 4.86 -0.86
N GLN A 8 9.22 5.50 -1.68
CA GLN A 8 8.87 5.74 -3.09
C GLN A 8 8.74 4.43 -3.88
N GLN A 9 9.64 3.46 -3.63
CA GLN A 9 9.56 2.14 -4.25
C GLN A 9 8.23 1.45 -3.87
N VAL A 10 7.90 1.46 -2.59
CA VAL A 10 6.71 0.82 -2.03
C VAL A 10 5.43 1.42 -2.55
N SER A 11 5.31 2.75 -2.58
CA SER A 11 4.10 3.39 -3.12
C SER A 11 3.90 3.03 -4.59
N LYS A 12 5.00 2.92 -5.35
CA LYS A 12 4.97 2.52 -6.76
C LYS A 12 4.55 1.06 -6.95
N ILE A 13 5.05 0.15 -6.12
CA ILE A 13 4.66 -1.27 -6.14
C ILE A 13 3.19 -1.43 -5.77
N LEU A 14 2.74 -0.79 -4.70
CA LEU A 14 1.33 -0.82 -4.27
C LEU A 14 0.44 -0.22 -5.36
N SER A 15 0.82 0.90 -5.97
CA SER A 15 0.06 1.49 -7.09
C SER A 15 0.04 0.60 -8.34
N ALA A 16 0.99 -0.32 -8.49
CA ALA A 16 1.01 -1.30 -9.58
C ALA A 16 0.11 -2.52 -9.30
N VAL A 17 -0.34 -2.72 -8.05
CA VAL A 17 -1.25 -3.82 -7.70
C VAL A 17 -2.62 -3.56 -8.36
N PRO A 18 -3.14 -4.52 -9.14
CA PRO A 18 -4.45 -4.38 -9.75
C PRO A 18 -5.54 -4.27 -8.67
N GLY A 19 -6.28 -3.16 -8.72
CA GLY A 19 -7.33 -2.82 -7.74
C GLY A 19 -6.92 -1.72 -6.76
N VAL A 20 -5.65 -1.29 -6.77
CA VAL A 20 -5.23 -0.07 -6.10
C VAL A 20 -5.56 1.15 -6.99
N GLU A 21 -6.16 2.16 -6.38
CA GLU A 21 -6.43 3.45 -7.00
C GLU A 21 -5.27 4.43 -6.74
N SER A 22 -4.76 4.45 -5.51
CA SER A 22 -3.61 5.26 -5.12
C SER A 22 -2.93 4.66 -3.89
N ALA A 23 -1.62 4.83 -3.77
CA ALA A 23 -0.86 4.43 -2.59
C ALA A 23 0.12 5.52 -2.15
N GLU A 24 0.13 5.79 -0.85
CA GLU A 24 1.00 6.76 -0.19
C GLU A 24 1.72 6.09 0.97
N VAL A 25 2.99 6.46 1.18
CA VAL A 25 3.82 5.88 2.24
C VAL A 25 4.38 7.01 3.08
N ASP A 26 4.10 6.97 4.37
CA ASP A 26 4.59 7.92 5.34
C ASP A 26 5.88 7.37 5.97
N VAL A 27 7.02 7.97 5.58
CA VAL A 27 8.35 7.59 6.09
C VAL A 27 8.56 7.94 7.56
N ASN A 28 7.83 8.93 8.08
CA ASN A 28 7.99 9.44 9.44
C ASN A 28 7.38 8.46 10.45
N THR A 29 6.25 7.86 10.10
CA THR A 29 5.49 6.92 10.94
C THR A 29 5.66 5.47 10.50
N GLY A 30 6.22 5.23 9.32
CA GLY A 30 6.40 3.90 8.73
C GLY A 30 5.10 3.22 8.32
N ARG A 31 4.07 4.01 7.96
CA ARG A 31 2.75 3.51 7.58
C ARG A 31 2.53 3.67 6.09
N ALA A 32 1.78 2.75 5.50
CA ALA A 32 1.31 2.89 4.12
C ALA A 32 -0.21 3.03 4.09
N ARG A 33 -0.67 4.01 3.34
CA ARG A 33 -2.07 4.25 3.07
C ARG A 33 -2.37 3.86 1.64
N VAL A 34 -3.34 2.97 1.46
CA VAL A 34 -3.72 2.45 0.15
C VAL A 34 -5.20 2.70 -0.08
N VAL A 35 -5.53 3.31 -1.21
CA VAL A 35 -6.89 3.53 -1.69
C VAL A 35 -7.19 2.45 -2.71
N LEU A 36 -8.29 1.73 -2.51
CA LEU A 36 -8.70 0.63 -3.38
C LEU A 36 -9.90 1.03 -4.24
N LYS A 37 -9.93 0.51 -5.47
CA LYS A 37 -11.07 0.66 -6.38
C LYS A 37 -12.24 -0.16 -5.86
N ARG A 38 -13.39 0.50 -5.64
CA ARG A 38 -14.64 -0.11 -5.10
C ARG A 38 -15.08 -1.41 -5.76
N HIS A 39 -14.76 -1.59 -7.04
CA HIS A 39 -15.23 -2.73 -7.83
C HIS A 39 -14.27 -3.93 -7.83
N MET A 40 -13.14 -3.85 -7.12
CA MET A 40 -12.14 -4.91 -7.13
C MET A 40 -11.78 -5.32 -5.70
N PRO A 41 -12.04 -6.58 -5.30
CA PRO A 41 -11.62 -7.06 -4.00
C PRO A 41 -10.10 -7.26 -4.02
N VAL A 42 -9.38 -6.37 -3.34
CA VAL A 42 -7.95 -6.54 -3.05
C VAL A 42 -7.79 -6.97 -1.61
N SER A 43 -7.13 -8.11 -1.41
CA SER A 43 -6.84 -8.64 -0.08
C SER A 43 -5.52 -8.09 0.46
N LEU A 44 -5.43 -7.89 1.78
CA LEU A 44 -4.18 -7.50 2.45
C LEU A 44 -3.02 -8.44 2.11
N THR A 45 -3.30 -9.74 1.91
CA THR A 45 -2.31 -10.74 1.50
C THR A 45 -1.68 -10.46 0.14
N GLN A 46 -2.42 -9.87 -0.81
CA GLN A 46 -1.88 -9.50 -2.12
C GLN A 46 -0.98 -8.27 -2.03
N LEU A 47 -1.40 -7.29 -1.22
CA LEU A 47 -0.58 -6.11 -0.95
C LEU A 47 0.72 -6.51 -0.24
N SER A 48 0.65 -7.38 0.78
CA SER A 48 1.85 -7.86 1.47
C SER A 48 2.74 -8.72 0.58
N ALA A 49 2.18 -9.57 -0.28
CA ALA A 49 2.95 -10.38 -1.22
C ALA A 49 3.72 -9.52 -2.25
N ALA A 50 3.08 -8.47 -2.78
CA ALA A 50 3.74 -7.54 -3.69
C ALA A 50 4.92 -6.81 -3.02
N LEU A 51 4.84 -6.58 -1.70
CA LEU A 51 5.90 -5.95 -0.92
C LEU A 51 7.00 -6.93 -0.52
N ASP A 52 6.66 -8.20 -0.27
CA ASP A 52 7.62 -9.25 0.07
C ASP A 52 8.65 -9.46 -1.06
N GLU A 53 8.20 -9.35 -2.33
CA GLU A 53 9.09 -9.36 -3.48
C GLU A 53 10.18 -8.27 -3.43
N SER A 54 9.93 -7.18 -2.69
CA SER A 54 10.91 -6.09 -2.55
C SER A 54 11.96 -6.35 -1.47
N LYS A 55 11.84 -7.44 -0.69
CA LYS A 55 12.77 -8.01 0.30
C LYS A 55 13.39 -7.08 1.37
N HIS A 56 13.10 -5.79 1.34
CA HIS A 56 13.77 -4.78 2.18
C HIS A 56 12.81 -3.87 2.96
N PHE A 57 11.51 -4.17 2.94
CA PHE A 57 10.52 -3.29 3.52
C PHE A 57 9.51 -4.05 4.38
N GLN A 58 9.33 -3.57 5.62
CA GLN A 58 8.29 -4.03 6.53
C GLN A 58 7.34 -2.87 6.79
N ILE A 59 6.11 -2.97 6.30
CA ILE A 59 5.01 -2.10 6.73
C ILE A 59 4.46 -2.70 8.01
N SER A 60 4.52 -1.95 9.11
CA SER A 60 3.90 -2.38 10.36
C SER A 60 2.38 -2.19 10.35
N ASP A 61 1.87 -1.26 9.54
CA ASP A 61 0.45 -0.95 9.45
C ASP A 61 0.04 -0.57 8.00
N VAL A 62 -0.81 -1.39 7.39
CA VAL A 62 -1.44 -1.12 6.09
C VAL A 62 -2.86 -0.65 6.35
N SER A 63 -3.07 0.66 6.23
CA SER A 63 -4.39 1.25 6.32
C SER A 63 -5.03 1.29 4.93
N VAL A 64 -6.01 0.43 4.69
CA VAL A 64 -6.82 0.42 3.47
C VAL A 64 -8.03 1.32 3.66
N ASN A 65 -8.07 2.44 2.92
CA ASN A 65 -9.25 3.30 2.87
C ASN A 65 -10.10 2.89 1.68
N THR A 66 -11.16 2.15 1.95
CA THR A 66 -12.30 2.05 1.04
C THR A 66 -13.16 3.28 1.28
N GLU A 67 -12.75 4.45 0.77
CA GLU A 67 -13.62 5.63 0.70
C GLU A 67 -14.71 5.38 -0.35
N GLY A 68 -15.63 4.53 0.05
CA GLY A 68 -16.82 4.12 -0.65
C GLY A 68 -18.07 4.12 0.23
N ASP A 69 -17.94 4.48 1.52
CA ASP A 69 -19.08 4.79 2.38
C ASP A 69 -19.56 6.21 2.06
N LYS A 70 -20.22 6.33 0.92
CA LYS A 70 -21.19 7.37 0.69
C LYS A 70 -22.38 6.70 0.01
N PHE A 71 -23.23 6.10 0.85
CA PHE A 71 -24.64 5.90 0.54
C PHE A 71 -25.29 7.25 0.18
#